data_AF-A0A819RKF6-F1
#
_entry.id   AF-A0A819RKF6-F1
#
_cell.length_a   1.000
_cell.length_b   1.000
_cell.length_c   1.000
_cell.angle_alpha   90.00
_cell.angle_beta   90.00
_cell.angle_gamma   90.00
#
_symmetry.space_group_name_H-M   'P 1'
#
loop_
_entity.id
_entity.type
_entity.pdbx_description
1 polymer ?
#
loop_
_entity_poly.entity_id
_entity_poly.type
_entity_poly.pdbx_seq_one_letter_code
_entity_poly.pdbx_strand_id
1 'polypeptide(L)'
;MECTILNDESFTDFIEDDFDIKSFSANILQTKLVADYLQHLNELIRTLDAEIKQQVSSNAPVLFRQASSIGTIEDVLENMQSRIGSLKSTVDRISSKVTEPYNKILVRKYQLTRLQNTCDLLRRIKGIMQQTKKLQTYMSPSNTGQQQIELVKASQCLSELDHYTIDSDKRDNDIDK
;
A
#
# COMPACT_ATOMS: atom_id res chain seq x y z
N MET A 1 -9.93 -21.45 40.68
CA MET A 1 -11.05 -21.76 41.57
C MET A 1 -11.11 -23.28 41.55
N GLU A 2 -10.49 -23.92 42.53
CA GLU A 2 -10.44 -25.39 42.62
C GLU A 2 -11.85 -25.90 42.85
N CYS A 3 -12.29 -26.88 42.03
CA CYS A 3 -13.58 -27.53 42.21
C CYS A 3 -13.51 -28.37 43.49
N THR A 4 -14.17 -27.92 44.55
CA THR A 4 -14.22 -28.56 45.87
C THR A 4 -14.76 -30.00 45.79
N ILE A 5 -15.63 -30.26 44.81
CA ILE A 5 -16.27 -31.55 44.54
C ILE A 5 -15.28 -32.62 44.07
N LEU A 6 -14.17 -32.22 43.40
CA LEU A 6 -13.14 -33.15 42.94
C LEU A 6 -12.19 -33.58 44.08
N ASN A 7 -12.22 -32.88 45.21
CA ASN A 7 -11.33 -33.11 46.35
C ASN A 7 -12.05 -33.72 47.57
N ASP A 8 -13.35 -33.95 47.48
CA ASP A 8 -14.16 -34.43 48.61
C ASP A 8 -14.31 -35.96 48.54
N GLU A 9 -13.76 -36.65 49.55
CA GLU A 9 -13.74 -38.12 49.66
C GLU A 9 -15.14 -38.74 49.61
N SER A 10 -16.21 -37.99 49.93
CA SER A 10 -17.58 -38.52 49.84
C SER A 10 -18.11 -38.66 48.40
N PHE A 11 -17.42 -38.09 47.41
CA PHE A 11 -17.81 -38.17 46.00
C PHE A 11 -16.94 -39.12 45.17
N THR A 12 -15.86 -39.69 45.73
CA THR A 12 -14.92 -40.56 44.99
C THR A 12 -15.61 -41.77 44.38
N ASP A 13 -16.52 -42.41 45.12
CA ASP A 13 -17.31 -43.54 44.64
C ASP A 13 -18.17 -43.20 43.41
N PHE A 14 -18.56 -41.92 43.26
CA PHE A 14 -19.38 -41.42 42.15
C PHE A 14 -18.57 -40.83 41.00
N ILE A 15 -17.26 -40.59 41.19
CA ILE A 15 -16.35 -39.99 40.22
C ILE A 15 -15.59 -41.07 39.42
N GLU A 16 -15.55 -42.31 39.91
CA GLU A 16 -14.94 -43.43 39.19
C GLU A 16 -15.67 -43.73 37.86
N ASP A 17 -14.89 -43.91 36.78
CA ASP A 17 -15.40 -44.17 35.43
C ASP A 17 -16.23 -45.48 35.32
N ASP A 18 -16.03 -46.43 36.24
CA ASP A 18 -16.66 -47.76 36.29
C ASP A 18 -17.76 -47.90 37.36
N PHE A 19 -18.40 -46.79 37.78
CA PHE A 19 -19.45 -46.82 38.80
C PHE A 19 -20.59 -47.79 38.46
N ASP A 20 -20.67 -48.92 39.20
CA ASP A 20 -21.73 -49.91 39.06
C ASP A 20 -22.84 -49.72 40.11
N ILE A 21 -23.95 -49.13 39.65
CA ILE A 21 -25.18 -48.92 40.42
C ILE A 21 -25.67 -50.22 41.08
N LYS A 22 -25.48 -51.39 40.45
CA LYS A 22 -26.00 -52.67 40.95
C LYS A 22 -25.20 -53.17 42.15
N SER A 23 -23.87 -53.17 42.04
CA SER A 23 -22.97 -53.54 43.14
C SER A 23 -23.09 -52.56 44.30
N PHE A 24 -23.22 -51.27 44.00
CA PHE A 24 -23.42 -50.22 44.99
C PHE A 24 -24.75 -50.37 45.76
N SER A 25 -25.86 -50.58 45.04
CA SER A 25 -27.18 -50.76 45.64
C SER A 25 -27.26 -52.03 46.49
N ALA A 26 -26.60 -53.12 46.07
CA ALA A 26 -26.54 -54.36 46.83
C ALA A 26 -25.79 -54.19 48.17
N ASN A 27 -24.71 -53.41 48.17
CA ASN A 27 -23.91 -53.11 49.36
C ASN A 27 -24.69 -52.23 50.37
N ILE A 28 -25.39 -51.20 49.89
CA ILE A 28 -26.24 -50.34 50.74
C ILE A 28 -27.42 -51.11 51.34
N LEU A 29 -28.05 -51.99 50.56
CA LEU A 29 -29.16 -52.83 51.03
C LEU A 29 -28.72 -53.85 52.09
N GLN A 30 -27.49 -54.39 51.99
CA GLN A 30 -26.91 -55.26 53.02
C GLN A 30 -26.62 -54.51 54.32
N THR A 31 -26.31 -53.21 54.25
CA THR A 31 -25.87 -52.40 55.39
C THR A 31 -27.03 -51.89 56.26
N LYS A 32 -28.30 -52.09 55.87
CA LYS A 32 -29.53 -51.73 56.62
C LYS A 32 -29.69 -50.25 57.06
N LEU A 33 -28.89 -49.34 56.53
CA LEU A 33 -28.90 -47.89 56.82
C LEU A 33 -29.39 -47.05 55.63
N VAL A 34 -30.37 -47.57 54.89
CA VAL A 34 -30.88 -46.98 53.63
C VAL A 34 -31.42 -45.55 53.82
N ALA A 35 -32.03 -45.26 54.97
CA ALA A 35 -32.59 -43.93 55.26
C ALA A 35 -31.51 -42.86 55.43
N ASP A 36 -30.46 -43.16 56.21
CA ASP A 36 -29.33 -42.25 56.42
C ASP A 36 -28.57 -42.00 55.10
N TYR A 37 -28.46 -43.04 54.28
CA TYR A 37 -27.82 -42.93 52.96
C TYR A 37 -28.61 -42.05 51.99
N LEU A 38 -29.94 -42.19 51.95
CA LEU A 38 -30.82 -41.32 51.14
C LEU A 38 -30.81 -39.87 51.63
N GLN A 39 -30.66 -39.65 52.93
CA GLN A 39 -30.52 -38.33 53.52
C GLN A 39 -29.17 -37.71 53.10
N HIS A 40 -28.09 -38.49 53.19
CA HIS A 40 -26.76 -38.06 52.74
C HIS A 40 -26.74 -37.74 51.24
N LEU A 41 -27.30 -38.61 50.38
CA LEU A 41 -27.42 -38.36 48.94
C LEU A 41 -28.20 -37.07 48.64
N ASN A 42 -29.30 -36.81 49.35
CA ASN A 42 -30.05 -35.57 49.20
C ASN A 42 -29.22 -34.34 49.59
N GLU A 43 -28.37 -34.46 50.62
CA GLU A 43 -27.48 -33.41 51.06
C GLU A 43 -26.37 -33.17 50.02
N LEU A 44 -25.78 -34.23 49.46
CA LEU A 44 -24.81 -34.15 48.37
C LEU A 44 -25.42 -33.49 47.12
N ILE A 45 -26.65 -33.84 46.73
CA ILE A 45 -27.36 -33.24 45.59
C ILE A 45 -27.60 -31.75 45.84
N ARG A 46 -27.96 -31.35 47.07
CA ARG A 46 -28.16 -29.94 47.43
C ARG A 46 -26.86 -29.15 47.38
N THR A 47 -25.77 -29.73 47.88
CA THR A 47 -24.43 -29.12 47.83
C THR A 47 -23.98 -28.97 46.38
N LEU A 48 -24.14 -30.01 45.55
CA LEU A 48 -23.83 -29.96 44.12
C LEU A 48 -24.65 -28.88 43.40
N ASP A 49 -25.96 -28.79 43.64
CA ASP A 49 -26.82 -27.78 43.03
C ASP A 49 -26.43 -26.35 43.47
N ALA A 50 -26.04 -26.16 44.72
CA ALA A 50 -25.53 -24.88 45.21
C ALA A 50 -24.20 -24.50 44.56
N GLU A 51 -23.26 -25.45 44.46
CA GLU A 51 -21.95 -25.23 43.87
C GLU A 51 -22.05 -24.95 42.36
N ILE A 52 -22.89 -25.69 41.63
CA ILE A 52 -23.17 -25.46 40.20
C ILE A 52 -23.75 -24.06 40.01
N LYS A 53 -24.73 -23.66 40.81
CA LYS A 53 -25.30 -22.31 40.74
C LYS A 53 -24.24 -21.25 41.00
N GLN A 54 -23.38 -21.44 42.00
CA GLN A 54 -22.29 -20.53 42.30
C GLN A 54 -21.26 -20.45 41.16
N GLN A 55 -20.89 -21.59 40.57
CA GLN A 55 -19.95 -21.66 39.44
C GLN A 55 -20.53 -20.99 38.19
N VAL A 56 -21.81 -21.22 37.90
CA VAL A 56 -22.51 -20.59 36.78
C VAL A 56 -22.63 -19.08 37.02
N SER A 57 -23.05 -18.65 38.21
CA SER A 57 -23.19 -17.24 38.55
C SER A 57 -21.86 -16.49 38.58
N SER A 58 -20.75 -17.15 38.92
CA SER A 58 -19.42 -16.53 38.95
C SER A 58 -18.79 -16.43 37.57
N ASN A 59 -19.00 -17.41 36.67
CA ASN A 59 -18.43 -17.39 35.31
C ASN A 59 -19.27 -16.62 34.28
N ALA A 60 -20.60 -16.59 34.41
CA ALA A 60 -21.48 -15.84 33.51
C ALA A 60 -21.07 -14.36 33.30
N PRO A 61 -20.74 -13.57 34.34
CA PRO A 61 -20.33 -12.18 34.15
C PRO A 61 -18.97 -12.05 33.44
N VAL A 62 -18.07 -13.02 33.62
CA VAL A 62 -16.76 -13.03 32.95
C VAL A 62 -16.94 -13.27 31.46
N LEU A 63 -17.71 -14.28 31.08
CA LEU A 63 -18.03 -14.57 29.68
C LEU A 63 -18.78 -13.41 29.01
N PHE A 64 -19.73 -12.80 29.71
CA PHE A 64 -20.44 -11.63 29.20
C PHE A 64 -19.51 -10.44 28.98
N ARG A 65 -18.64 -10.13 29.94
CA ARG A 65 -17.64 -9.05 29.80
C ARG A 65 -16.68 -9.32 28.65
N GLN A 66 -16.26 -10.58 28.47
CA GLN A 66 -15.39 -10.98 27.37
C GLN A 66 -16.09 -10.80 26.02
N ALA A 67 -17.33 -11.28 25.89
CA ALA A 67 -18.13 -11.09 24.68
C ALA A 67 -18.37 -9.60 24.36
N SER A 68 -18.69 -8.79 25.37
CA SER A 68 -18.83 -7.34 25.21
C SER A 68 -17.52 -6.67 24.79
N SER A 69 -16.38 -7.11 25.32
CA SER A 69 -15.07 -6.59 24.93
C SER A 69 -14.67 -7.00 23.50
N ILE A 70 -15.13 -8.15 23.02
CA ILE A 70 -14.95 -8.56 21.62
C ILE A 70 -15.75 -7.63 20.70
N GLY A 71 -17.00 -7.34 21.04
CA GLY A 71 -17.83 -6.40 20.26
C GLY A 71 -17.22 -5.00 20.16
N THR A 72 -16.61 -4.47 21.23
CA THR A 72 -15.93 -3.17 21.15
C THR A 72 -14.70 -3.19 20.26
N ILE A 73 -13.98 -4.32 20.19
CA ILE A 73 -12.84 -4.49 19.28
C ILE A 73 -13.32 -4.57 17.82
N GLU A 74 -14.43 -5.26 17.56
CA GLU A 74 -15.04 -5.33 16.23
C GLU A 74 -15.42 -3.92 15.74
N ASP A 75 -16.06 -3.10 16.58
CA ASP A 75 -16.39 -1.71 16.25
C ASP A 75 -15.13 -0.89 15.92
N VAL A 76 -14.05 -1.06 16.69
CA VAL A 76 -12.77 -0.37 16.43
C VAL A 76 -12.14 -0.84 15.12
N LEU A 77 -12.18 -2.14 14.82
CA LEU A 77 -11.66 -2.70 13.58
C LEU A 77 -12.44 -2.20 12.36
N GLU A 78 -13.76 -2.14 12.43
CA GLU A 78 -14.60 -1.59 11.37
C GLU A 78 -14.27 -0.11 11.12
N ASN A 79 -14.13 0.67 12.19
CA ASN A 79 -13.71 2.06 12.12
C ASN A 79 -12.32 2.22 11.48
N MET A 80 -11.36 1.36 11.84
CA MET A 80 -10.03 1.36 11.23
C MET A 80 -10.09 1.00 9.75
N GLN A 81 -10.87 -0.01 9.37
CA GLN A 81 -11.03 -0.42 7.98
C GLN A 81 -11.62 0.70 7.10
N SER A 82 -12.64 1.40 7.60
CA SER A 82 -13.23 2.57 6.94
C SER A 82 -12.23 3.71 6.75
N ARG A 83 -11.41 4.00 7.78
CA ARG A 83 -10.35 5.01 7.73
C ARG A 83 -9.24 4.64 6.74
N ILE A 84 -8.82 3.38 6.73
CA ILE A 84 -7.82 2.87 5.77
C ILE A 84 -8.35 2.99 4.34
N GLY A 85 -9.61 2.65 4.11
CA GLY A 85 -10.26 2.83 2.80
C GLY A 85 -10.27 4.29 2.35
N SER A 86 -10.61 5.20 3.26
CA SER A 86 -10.61 6.65 3.00
C SER A 86 -9.19 7.18 2.70
N LEU A 87 -8.20 6.70 3.44
CA LEU A 87 -6.80 7.07 3.24
C LEU A 87 -6.30 6.57 1.88
N LYS A 88 -6.59 5.31 1.53
CA LYS A 88 -6.24 4.74 0.23
C LYS A 88 -6.82 5.56 -0.92
N SER A 89 -8.11 5.90 -0.85
CA SER A 89 -8.75 6.76 -1.85
C SER A 89 -8.08 8.14 -1.97
N THR A 90 -7.67 8.71 -0.84
CA THR A 90 -6.96 10.01 -0.83
C THR A 90 -5.59 9.89 -1.49
N VAL A 91 -4.84 8.83 -1.20
CA VAL A 91 -3.54 8.55 -1.82
C VAL A 91 -3.69 8.35 -3.32
N ASP A 92 -4.67 7.57 -3.76
CA ASP A 92 -4.95 7.35 -5.19
C ASP A 92 -5.26 8.68 -5.90
N ARG A 93 -6.06 9.56 -5.25
CA ARG A 93 -6.38 10.89 -5.77
C ARG A 93 -5.17 11.83 -5.82
N ILE A 94 -4.27 11.76 -4.84
CA ILE A 94 -3.03 12.55 -4.85
C ILE A 94 -2.11 12.04 -5.96
N SER A 95 -1.97 10.71 -6.07
CA SER A 95 -1.15 10.06 -7.10
C SER A 95 -1.61 10.46 -8.51
N SER A 96 -2.92 10.47 -8.77
CA SER A 96 -3.45 10.91 -10.06
C SER A 96 -3.20 12.41 -10.30
N LYS A 97 -3.39 13.25 -9.27
CA LYS A 97 -3.08 14.69 -9.33
C LYS A 97 -1.61 15.02 -9.57
N VAL A 98 -0.69 14.08 -9.35
CA VAL A 98 0.74 14.27 -9.62
C VAL A 98 1.15 13.63 -10.95
N THR A 99 0.71 12.40 -11.21
CA THR A 99 1.12 11.62 -12.37
C THR A 99 0.61 12.23 -13.68
N GLU A 100 -0.64 12.69 -13.70
CA GLU A 100 -1.23 13.28 -14.91
C GLU A 100 -0.51 14.59 -15.34
N PRO A 101 -0.32 15.60 -14.47
CA PRO A 101 0.42 16.80 -14.87
C PRO A 101 1.89 16.50 -15.19
N TYR A 102 2.53 15.55 -14.50
CA TYR A 102 3.88 15.13 -14.83
C TYR A 102 3.98 14.65 -16.29
N ASN A 103 3.08 13.75 -16.70
CA ASN A 103 3.03 13.26 -18.08
C ASN A 103 2.75 14.40 -19.08
N LYS A 104 1.86 15.33 -18.75
CA LYS A 104 1.59 16.52 -19.60
C LYS A 104 2.83 17.40 -19.74
N ILE A 105 3.60 17.60 -18.67
CA ILE A 105 4.86 18.37 -18.69
C ILE A 105 5.89 17.67 -19.57
N LEU A 106 6.03 16.34 -19.46
CA LEU A 106 6.96 15.57 -20.31
C LEU A 106 6.61 15.73 -21.79
N VAL A 107 5.34 15.57 -22.18
CA VAL A 107 4.91 15.76 -23.56
C VAL A 107 5.22 17.18 -24.04
N ARG A 108 4.92 18.19 -23.23
CA ARG A 108 5.22 19.60 -23.55
C ARG A 108 6.72 19.86 -23.65
N LYS A 109 7.55 19.22 -22.80
CA LYS A 109 9.02 19.29 -22.89
C LYS A 109 9.47 18.80 -24.27
N TYR A 110 9.02 17.62 -24.70
CA TYR A 110 9.37 17.10 -26.03
C TYR A 110 8.91 18.02 -27.16
N GLN A 111 7.69 18.55 -27.08
CA GLN A 111 7.18 19.50 -28.06
C GLN A 111 8.04 20.78 -28.11
N LEU A 112 8.43 21.32 -26.96
CA LEU A 112 9.27 22.49 -26.87
C LEU A 112 10.67 22.25 -27.42
N THR A 113 11.29 21.10 -27.13
CA THR A 113 12.58 20.71 -27.71
C THR A 113 12.50 20.63 -29.23
N ARG A 114 11.45 19.99 -29.77
CA ARG A 114 11.24 19.91 -31.23
C ARG A 114 11.03 21.29 -31.85
N LEU A 115 10.27 22.17 -31.20
CA LEU A 115 10.05 23.53 -31.66
C LEU A 115 11.35 24.34 -31.63
N GLN A 116 12.13 24.24 -30.56
CA GLN A 116 13.43 24.90 -30.43
C GLN A 116 14.38 24.46 -31.55
N ASN A 117 14.48 23.15 -31.80
CA ASN A 117 15.29 22.60 -32.89
C ASN A 117 14.83 23.15 -34.25
N THR A 118 13.52 23.28 -34.45
CA THR A 118 12.95 23.84 -35.69
C THR A 118 13.29 25.33 -35.83
N CYS A 119 13.13 26.11 -34.76
CA CYS A 119 13.48 27.53 -34.72
C CYS A 119 14.97 27.76 -35.00
N ASP A 120 15.84 26.91 -34.44
CA ASP A 120 17.28 26.98 -34.68
C ASP A 120 17.63 26.63 -36.11
N LEU A 121 16.99 25.60 -36.68
CA LEU A 121 17.13 25.25 -38.09
C LEU A 121 16.71 26.41 -38.99
N LEU A 122 15.57 27.05 -38.71
CA LEU A 122 15.09 28.22 -39.47
C LEU A 122 16.05 29.40 -39.35
N ARG A 123 16.57 29.70 -38.16
CA ARG A 123 17.55 30.78 -37.94
C ARG A 123 18.83 30.51 -38.73
N ARG A 124 19.27 29.26 -38.79
CA ARG A 124 20.41 28.84 -39.59
C ARG A 124 20.15 28.96 -41.09
N ILE A 125 19.01 28.47 -41.59
CA ILE A 125 18.62 28.62 -43.00
C ILE A 125 18.63 30.10 -43.39
N LYS A 126 18.06 30.97 -42.55
CA LYS A 126 18.10 32.42 -42.77
C LYS A 126 19.53 32.96 -42.86
N GLY A 127 20.41 32.54 -41.96
CA GLY A 127 21.83 32.93 -41.99
C GLY A 127 22.52 32.50 -43.28
N ILE A 128 22.36 31.23 -43.68
CA ILE A 128 22.87 30.68 -44.93
C ILE A 128 22.35 31.48 -46.13
N MET A 129 21.04 31.71 -46.22
CA MET A 129 20.43 32.49 -47.30
C MET A 129 21.01 33.91 -47.40
N GLN A 130 21.23 34.59 -46.27
CA GLN A 130 21.82 35.92 -46.25
C GLN A 130 23.26 35.92 -46.75
N GLN A 131 24.08 34.93 -46.33
CA GLN A 131 25.46 34.81 -46.77
C GLN A 131 25.56 34.42 -48.25
N THR A 132 24.72 33.50 -48.72
CA THR A 132 24.63 33.16 -50.15
C THR A 132 24.29 34.38 -51.00
N LYS A 133 23.37 35.24 -50.54
CA LYS A 133 23.01 36.48 -51.25
C LYS A 133 24.17 37.49 -51.29
N LYS A 134 24.94 37.62 -50.20
CA LYS A 134 26.15 38.45 -50.18
C LYS A 134 27.21 37.91 -51.16
N LEU A 135 27.46 36.60 -51.15
CA LEU A 135 28.38 35.94 -52.07
C LEU A 135 28.03 36.19 -53.54
N GLN A 136 26.75 36.02 -53.92
CA GLN A 136 26.28 36.31 -55.27
C GLN A 136 26.52 37.78 -55.67
N THR A 137 26.43 38.70 -54.71
CA THR A 137 26.70 40.12 -54.93
C THR A 137 28.19 40.38 -55.19
N TYR A 138 29.08 39.73 -54.43
CA TYR A 138 30.54 39.85 -54.61
C TYR A 138 31.08 39.16 -55.86
N MET A 139 30.37 38.16 -56.40
CA MET A 139 30.76 37.43 -57.62
C MET A 139 30.09 37.99 -58.89
N SER A 140 29.29 39.04 -58.78
CA SER A 140 28.58 39.61 -59.93
C SER A 140 29.55 40.31 -60.89
N PRO A 141 29.41 40.12 -62.22
CA PRO A 141 30.37 40.61 -63.22
C PRO A 141 30.43 42.14 -63.39
N SER A 142 29.66 42.89 -62.60
CA SER A 142 29.59 44.35 -62.61
C SER A 142 30.78 45.04 -61.91
N ASN A 143 31.61 44.31 -61.16
CA ASN A 143 32.53 44.88 -60.18
C ASN A 143 34.02 44.74 -60.57
N THR A 144 34.31 44.81 -61.87
CA THR A 144 35.61 44.51 -62.50
C THR A 144 36.79 45.36 -61.99
N GLY A 145 36.55 46.50 -61.34
CA GLY A 145 37.60 47.37 -60.79
C GLY A 145 38.11 47.03 -59.38
N GLN A 146 37.44 46.13 -58.64
CA GLN A 146 37.73 45.83 -57.22
C GLN A 146 37.89 44.32 -56.92
N GLN A 147 38.16 43.51 -57.93
CA GLN A 147 38.14 42.04 -57.86
C GLN A 147 38.92 41.45 -56.66
N GLN A 148 40.10 41.99 -56.32
CA GLN A 148 40.91 41.44 -55.22
C GLN A 148 40.26 41.67 -53.83
N ILE A 149 39.57 42.79 -53.61
CA ILE A 149 38.88 43.10 -52.35
C ILE A 149 37.60 42.26 -52.23
N GLU A 150 36.91 42.01 -53.35
CA GLU A 150 35.71 41.19 -53.37
C GLU A 150 35.99 39.71 -53.15
N LEU A 151 37.13 39.20 -53.64
CA LEU A 151 37.58 37.84 -53.37
C LEU A 151 37.87 37.61 -51.88
N VAL A 152 38.45 38.59 -51.17
CA VAL A 152 38.67 38.50 -49.71
C VAL A 152 37.35 38.55 -48.93
N LYS A 153 36.38 39.36 -49.36
CA LYS A 153 35.04 39.39 -48.75
C LYS A 153 34.27 38.10 -49.01
N ALA A 154 34.43 37.51 -50.20
CA ALA A 154 33.82 36.24 -50.54
C ALA A 154 34.42 35.07 -49.73
N SER A 155 35.74 35.03 -49.53
CA SER A 155 36.37 34.00 -48.69
C SER A 155 35.93 34.12 -47.23
N GLN A 156 35.75 35.33 -46.71
CA GLN A 156 35.19 35.55 -45.37
C GLN A 156 33.75 35.06 -45.26
N CYS A 157 32.88 35.40 -46.23
CA CYS A 157 31.49 34.90 -46.26
C CYS A 157 31.42 33.36 -46.34
N LEU A 158 32.35 32.72 -47.06
CA LEU A 158 32.47 31.25 -47.11
C LEU A 158 32.87 30.66 -45.75
N SER A 159 33.83 31.27 -45.06
CA SER A 159 34.23 30.84 -43.70
C SER A 159 33.09 31.00 -42.69
N GLU A 160 32.30 32.07 -42.79
CA GLU A 160 31.10 32.26 -41.95
C GLU A 160 30.01 31.22 -42.27
N LEU A 161 29.87 30.81 -43.54
CA LEU A 161 28.96 29.74 -43.96
C LEU A 161 29.36 28.38 -43.36
N ASP A 162 30.67 28.12 -43.29
CA ASP A 162 31.24 26.87 -42.77
C ASP A 162 31.03 26.73 -41.25
N HIS A 163 30.95 27.85 -40.53
CA HIS A 163 30.56 27.83 -39.12
C HIS A 163 29.11 27.36 -38.94
N TYR A 164 28.19 27.75 -39.84
CA TYR A 164 26.81 27.28 -39.77
C TYR A 164 26.71 25.78 -40.06
N THR A 165 27.60 25.20 -40.88
CA THR A 165 27.59 23.76 -41.23
C THR A 165 28.16 22.86 -40.14
N ILE A 166 29.18 23.30 -39.42
CA ILE A 166 29.80 22.53 -38.31
C ILE A 166 28.86 22.41 -37.09
N ASP A 167 27.98 23.41 -36.88
CA ASP A 167 27.02 23.39 -35.77
C ASP A 167 25.85 22.38 -35.94
N SER A 168 25.68 21.73 -37.11
CA SER A 168 24.76 20.57 -37.25
C SER A 168 25.32 19.34 -36.56
N ASP A 169 26.58 19.00 -36.87
CA ASP A 169 27.16 17.69 -36.53
C ASP A 169 27.34 17.50 -35.03
N LYS A 170 27.46 18.60 -34.27
CA LYS A 170 27.61 18.55 -32.82
C LYS A 170 26.30 18.31 -32.07
N ARG A 171 25.15 18.76 -32.60
CA ARG A 171 23.86 18.69 -31.89
C ARG A 171 23.08 17.40 -32.13
N ASP A 172 23.28 16.73 -33.26
CA ASP A 172 22.68 15.41 -33.49
C ASP A 172 23.24 14.34 -32.52
N ASN A 173 24.43 14.56 -31.93
CA ASN A 173 25.02 13.67 -30.93
C ASN A 173 24.43 13.81 -29.51
N ASP A 174 23.71 14.91 -29.21
CA ASP A 174 23.15 15.17 -27.88
C ASP A 174 21.68 14.74 -27.75
N ILE A 175 21.05 14.23 -28.81
CA ILE A 175 19.63 13.87 -28.83
C ILE A 175 19.39 12.44 -28.29
N ASP A 176 20.44 11.61 -28.18
CA ASP A 176 20.38 10.21 -27.71
C ASP A 176 20.85 9.98 -26.25
N LYS A 177 21.01 11.04 -25.44
CA LYS A 177 21.28 10.95 -23.99
C LYS A 177 20.18 11.58 -23.15
#